data_AF-A0A0K8P387-F1
#
_entry.id   AF-A0A0K8P387-F1
#
_cell.length_a   1.000
_cell.length_b   1.000
_cell.length_c   1.000
_cell.angle_alpha   90.00
_cell.angle_beta   90.00
_cell.angle_gamma   90.00
#
_symmetry.space_group_name_H-M   'P 1'
#
loop_
_entity.id
_entity.type
_entity.pdbx_description
1 polymer ?
#
loop_
_entity_poly.entity_id
_entity_poly.type
_entity_poly.pdbx_seq_one_letter_code
_entity_poly.pdbx_strand_id
1 'polypeptide(L)'
;MTRENWFGVAPEGAKALGTLHHHVTTGTGLPRLLTHLVFLRVSQINGCAHCIDIHSRDLLAEGLSVDKLVLVPVWHEAAHLFTEQERAALAWAEEVTRVSETHASDQAYAAAAAVFGPKELVELTLTIAAMNAINRMGVAFRLKPRARA
;
A
#
# COMPACT_ATOMS: atom_id res chain seq x y z
N MET A 1 10.88 -6.60 26.13
CA MET A 1 11.72 -7.13 25.04
C MET A 1 11.86 -6.06 23.97
N THR A 2 13.08 -5.70 23.61
CA THR A 2 13.38 -4.77 22.50
C THR A 2 13.61 -5.60 21.24
N ARG A 3 12.99 -5.23 20.11
CA ARG A 3 13.22 -5.88 18.83
C ARG A 3 14.34 -5.18 18.07
N GLU A 4 15.03 -5.92 17.20
CA GLU A 4 16.21 -5.44 16.49
C GLU A 4 15.92 -4.24 15.56
N ASN A 5 16.92 -3.39 15.40
CA ASN A 5 16.91 -2.38 14.34
C ASN A 5 17.40 -3.00 13.03
N TRP A 6 16.47 -3.53 12.24
CA TRP A 6 16.78 -4.25 11.00
C TRP A 6 17.54 -3.39 9.97
N PHE A 7 17.41 -2.06 10.00
CA PHE A 7 18.19 -1.14 9.16
C PHE A 7 19.68 -1.20 9.47
N GLY A 8 20.04 -1.29 10.76
CA GLY A 8 21.43 -1.34 11.21
C GLY A 8 22.01 -2.76 11.16
N VAL A 9 21.19 -3.77 11.46
CA VAL A 9 21.62 -5.17 11.50
C VAL A 9 21.81 -5.76 10.09
N ALA A 10 20.99 -5.36 9.12
CA ALA A 10 21.03 -5.89 7.75
C ALA A 10 20.97 -4.76 6.70
N PRO A 11 22.02 -3.93 6.58
CA PRO A 11 22.00 -2.73 5.74
C PRO A 11 21.77 -3.00 4.25
N GLU A 12 22.33 -4.08 3.69
CA GLU A 12 22.09 -4.43 2.27
C GLU A 12 20.63 -4.87 2.03
N GLY A 13 20.02 -5.57 2.99
CA GLY A 13 18.60 -5.92 2.93
C GLY A 13 17.69 -4.68 3.02
N ALA A 14 18.05 -3.74 3.90
CA ALA A 14 17.38 -2.44 3.99
C ALA A 14 17.50 -1.62 2.71
N LYS A 15 18.69 -1.59 2.11
CA LYS A 15 18.92 -0.95 0.81
C LYS A 15 18.08 -1.58 -0.29
N ALA A 16 18.00 -2.91 -0.37
CA ALA A 16 17.19 -3.60 -1.37
C ALA A 16 15.70 -3.23 -1.28
N LEU A 17 15.13 -3.25 -0.07
CA LEU A 17 13.74 -2.81 0.14
C LEU A 17 13.57 -1.31 -0.16
N GLY A 18 14.54 -0.48 0.19
CA GLY A 18 14.55 0.95 -0.14
C GLY A 18 14.58 1.22 -1.65
N THR A 19 15.37 0.46 -2.41
CA THR A 19 15.41 0.55 -3.88
C THR A 19 14.08 0.14 -4.49
N LEU A 20 13.46 -0.95 -4.00
CA LEU A 20 12.13 -1.35 -4.46
C LEU A 20 11.08 -0.27 -4.16
N HIS A 21 11.07 0.27 -2.93
CA HIS A 21 10.18 1.37 -2.54
C HIS A 21 10.38 2.61 -3.42
N HIS A 22 11.64 2.99 -3.69
CA HIS A 22 11.96 4.11 -4.56
C HIS A 22 11.39 3.88 -5.97
N HIS A 23 11.63 2.70 -6.56
CA HIS A 23 11.13 2.38 -7.88
C HIS A 23 9.60 2.49 -7.98
N VAL A 24 8.85 1.93 -7.03
CA VAL A 24 7.38 1.98 -7.08
C VAL A 24 6.79 3.37 -6.82
N THR A 25 7.56 4.28 -6.21
CA THR A 25 7.11 5.67 -5.90
C THR A 25 7.57 6.71 -6.91
N THR A 26 8.62 6.44 -7.71
CA THR A 26 9.19 7.42 -8.65
C THR A 26 9.36 6.91 -10.07
N GLY A 27 9.39 5.59 -10.27
CA GLY A 27 9.73 4.96 -11.54
C GLY A 27 8.57 4.29 -12.27
N THR A 28 7.35 4.30 -11.70
CA THR A 28 6.14 3.74 -12.30
C THR A 28 5.32 4.83 -12.99
N GLY A 29 4.39 4.42 -13.86
CA GLY A 29 3.41 5.32 -14.48
C GLY A 29 2.19 5.62 -13.59
N LEU A 30 2.13 5.03 -12.40
CA LEU A 30 0.99 5.20 -11.49
C LEU A 30 0.94 6.62 -10.90
N PRO A 31 -0.25 7.23 -10.78
CA PRO A 31 -0.40 8.49 -10.07
C PRO A 31 0.10 8.36 -8.63
N ARG A 32 0.87 9.34 -8.17
CA ARG A 32 1.45 9.36 -6.81
C ARG A 32 0.39 9.14 -5.72
N LEU A 33 -0.73 9.84 -5.82
CA LEU A 33 -1.84 9.73 -4.87
C LEU A 33 -2.45 8.31 -4.86
N LEU A 34 -2.51 7.64 -6.02
CA LEU A 34 -2.96 6.24 -6.12
C LEU A 34 -1.98 5.28 -5.44
N THR A 35 -0.67 5.48 -5.64
CA THR A 35 0.38 4.70 -4.98
C THR A 35 0.26 4.80 -3.45
N HIS A 36 0.13 6.01 -2.90
CA HIS A 36 -0.03 6.19 -1.46
C HIS A 36 -1.37 5.65 -0.93
N LEU A 37 -2.44 5.71 -1.74
CA LEU A 37 -3.74 5.13 -1.38
C LEU A 37 -3.65 3.59 -1.26
N VAL A 38 -2.98 2.94 -2.20
CA VAL A 38 -2.69 1.50 -2.17
C VAL A 38 -1.82 1.17 -0.96
N PHE A 39 -0.74 1.93 -0.72
CA PHE A 39 0.13 1.73 0.44
C PHE A 39 -0.62 1.82 1.77
N LEU A 40 -1.51 2.80 1.92
CA LEU A 40 -2.36 2.93 3.09
C LEU A 40 -3.25 1.71 3.26
N ARG A 41 -3.97 1.28 2.21
CA ARG A 41 -4.92 0.17 2.33
C ARG A 41 -4.23 -1.15 2.67
N VAL A 42 -3.12 -1.46 1.99
CA VAL A 42 -2.30 -2.65 2.30
C VAL A 42 -1.82 -2.61 3.76
N SER A 43 -1.38 -1.44 4.23
CA SER A 43 -0.91 -1.25 5.61
C SER A 43 -2.00 -1.39 6.66
N GLN A 44 -3.23 -0.95 6.36
CA GLN A 44 -4.40 -1.14 7.21
C GLN A 44 -4.76 -2.62 7.36
N ILE A 45 -4.75 -3.39 6.26
CA ILE A 45 -5.01 -4.83 6.28
C ILE A 45 -3.95 -5.56 7.12
N ASN A 46 -2.68 -5.23 6.91
CA ASN A 46 -1.57 -5.87 7.61
C ASN A 46 -1.33 -5.35 9.04
N GLY A 47 -2.00 -4.29 9.48
CA GLY A 47 -1.84 -3.72 10.81
C GLY A 47 -0.49 -3.03 11.07
N CYS A 48 0.15 -2.45 10.04
CA CYS A 48 1.41 -1.71 10.24
C CYS A 48 1.15 -0.26 10.69
N ALA A 49 1.09 0.00 12.01
CA ALA A 49 0.82 1.33 12.55
C ALA A 49 1.79 2.44 12.03
N HIS A 50 3.08 2.13 11.91
CA HIS A 50 4.07 3.05 11.33
C HIS A 50 3.75 3.42 9.89
N CYS A 51 3.41 2.43 9.07
CA CYS A 51 3.12 2.61 7.65
C CYS A 51 1.78 3.34 7.44
N ILE A 52 0.77 3.02 8.25
CA ILE A 52 -0.53 3.71 8.26
C ILE A 52 -0.33 5.20 8.54
N ASP A 53 0.44 5.55 9.57
CA ASP A 53 0.68 6.95 9.93
C ASP A 53 1.44 7.72 8.83
N ILE A 54 2.52 7.14 8.27
CA ILE A 54 3.30 7.81 7.22
C ILE A 54 2.46 8.04 5.97
N HIS A 55 1.80 7.00 5.44
CA HIS A 55 1.05 7.14 4.20
C HIS A 55 -0.25 7.95 4.36
N SER A 56 -0.83 7.99 5.56
CA SER A 56 -1.91 8.95 5.85
C SER A 56 -1.41 10.40 5.74
N ARG A 57 -0.21 10.69 6.24
CA ARG A 57 0.39 12.03 6.13
C ARG A 57 0.77 12.39 4.70
N ASP A 58 1.31 11.45 3.94
CA ASP A 58 1.63 11.65 2.52
C ASP A 58 0.36 12.01 1.73
N LEU A 59 -0.73 11.27 1.92
CA LEU A 59 -2.02 11.54 1.27
C LEU A 59 -2.60 12.91 1.65
N LEU A 60 -2.54 13.29 2.93
CA LEU A 60 -2.99 14.61 3.38
C LEU A 60 -2.13 15.73 2.79
N ALA A 61 -0.81 15.53 2.70
CA ALA A 61 0.10 16.49 2.08
C ALA A 61 -0.15 16.65 0.57
N GLU A 62 -0.66 15.61 -0.09
CA GLU A 62 -1.10 15.64 -1.49
C GLU A 62 -2.53 16.15 -1.69
N GLY A 63 -3.21 16.55 -0.63
CA GLY A 63 -4.54 17.19 -0.70
C GLY A 63 -5.72 16.22 -0.65
N LEU A 64 -5.53 14.94 -0.28
CA LEU A 64 -6.64 14.06 0.04
C LEU A 64 -7.41 14.60 1.25
N SER A 65 -8.74 14.65 1.18
CA SER A 65 -9.56 15.08 2.31
C SER A 65 -9.48 14.08 3.46
N VAL A 66 -9.62 14.58 4.70
CA VAL A 66 -9.74 13.73 5.90
C VAL A 66 -10.93 12.79 5.78
N ASP A 67 -12.07 13.27 5.24
CA ASP A 67 -13.28 12.47 5.06
C ASP A 67 -13.03 11.25 4.18
N LYS A 68 -12.32 11.41 3.05
CA LYS A 68 -11.97 10.28 2.18
C LYS A 68 -10.93 9.37 2.84
N LEU A 69 -9.93 9.94 3.51
CA LEU A 69 -8.87 9.21 4.21
C LEU A 69 -9.43 8.22 5.26
N VAL A 70 -10.36 8.67 6.10
CA VAL A 70 -10.93 7.82 7.17
C VAL A 70 -11.87 6.74 6.63
N LEU A 71 -12.37 6.89 5.41
CA LEU A 71 -13.26 5.93 4.74
C LEU A 71 -12.51 4.90 3.89
N VAL A 72 -11.19 5.02 3.70
CA VAL A 72 -10.39 4.03 2.95
C VAL A 72 -10.59 2.58 3.44
N PRO A 73 -10.68 2.26 4.75
CA PRO A 73 -10.92 0.89 5.19
C PRO A 73 -12.23 0.26 4.72
N VAL A 74 -13.21 1.11 4.39
CA VAL A 74 -14.59 0.77 4.04
C VAL A 74 -15.00 1.40 2.70
N TRP A 75 -14.02 1.58 1.80
CA TRP A 75 -14.19 2.32 0.56
C TRP A 75 -15.35 1.83 -0.33
N HIS A 76 -15.71 0.55 -0.24
CA HIS A 76 -16.80 -0.07 -1.00
C HIS A 76 -18.17 0.48 -0.61
N GLU A 77 -18.39 0.79 0.68
CA GLU A 77 -19.63 1.43 1.18
C GLU A 77 -19.70 2.92 0.81
N ALA A 78 -18.53 3.54 0.56
CA ALA A 78 -18.39 4.93 0.18
C ALA A 78 -17.91 5.10 -1.27
N ALA A 79 -18.26 4.16 -2.16
CA ALA A 79 -17.69 4.07 -3.50
C ALA A 79 -17.80 5.35 -4.35
N HIS A 80 -18.79 6.20 -4.09
CA HIS A 80 -18.98 7.50 -4.75
C HIS A 80 -17.87 8.53 -4.46
N LEU A 81 -17.06 8.32 -3.41
CA LEU A 81 -15.90 9.16 -3.08
C LEU A 81 -14.62 8.71 -3.81
N PHE A 82 -14.64 7.53 -4.44
CA PHE A 82 -13.47 6.92 -5.08
C PHE A 82 -13.69 6.80 -6.58
N THR A 83 -12.70 7.21 -7.36
CA THR A 83 -12.74 7.05 -8.82
C THR A 83 -12.76 5.58 -9.21
N GLU A 84 -13.13 5.26 -10.45
CA GLU A 84 -13.06 3.90 -10.97
C GLU A 84 -11.64 3.30 -10.83
N GLN A 85 -10.62 4.09 -11.15
CA GLN A 85 -9.21 3.69 -11.02
C GLN A 85 -8.82 3.40 -9.56
N GLU A 86 -9.24 4.26 -8.62
CA GLU A 86 -8.98 4.03 -7.19
C GLU A 86 -9.69 2.79 -6.67
N ARG A 87 -10.95 2.57 -7.04
CA ARG A 87 -11.73 1.38 -6.64
C ARG A 87 -11.09 0.09 -7.17
N ALA A 88 -10.67 0.09 -8.43
CA ALA A 88 -9.98 -1.06 -9.03
C ALA A 88 -8.63 -1.34 -8.34
N ALA A 89 -7.84 -0.29 -8.05
CA ALA A 89 -6.58 -0.44 -7.33
C ALA A 89 -6.77 -0.94 -5.90
N LEU A 90 -7.76 -0.41 -5.18
CA LEU A 90 -8.08 -0.82 -3.81
C LEU A 90 -8.56 -2.27 -3.77
N ALA A 91 -9.49 -2.66 -4.65
CA ALA A 91 -9.97 -4.04 -4.76
C ALA A 91 -8.81 -5.02 -5.06
N TRP A 92 -7.97 -4.69 -6.04
CA TRP A 92 -6.80 -5.52 -6.36
C TRP A 92 -5.78 -5.57 -5.21
N ALA A 93 -5.58 -4.46 -4.51
CA ALA A 93 -4.71 -4.42 -3.33
C ALA A 93 -5.23 -5.31 -2.19
N GLU A 94 -6.55 -5.35 -1.96
CA GLU A 94 -7.16 -6.24 -0.96
C GLU A 94 -6.98 -7.71 -1.35
N GLU A 95 -7.24 -8.04 -2.61
CA GLU A 95 -7.11 -9.39 -3.17
C GLU A 95 -5.67 -9.90 -3.01
N VAL A 96 -4.68 -9.15 -3.52
CA VAL A 96 -3.27 -9.56 -3.51
C VAL A 96 -2.67 -9.52 -2.11
N THR A 97 -3.11 -8.61 -1.24
CA THR A 97 -2.62 -8.60 0.16
C THR A 97 -3.06 -9.85 0.91
N ARG A 98 -4.26 -10.36 0.63
CA ARG A 98 -4.81 -11.61 1.21
C ARG A 98 -4.60 -12.82 0.30
N VAL A 99 -3.53 -12.85 -0.49
CA VAL A 99 -3.30 -13.91 -1.50
C VAL A 99 -3.32 -15.34 -0.93
N SER A 100 -3.02 -15.54 0.36
CA SER A 100 -3.13 -16.85 1.02
C SER A 100 -4.56 -17.33 1.21
N GLU A 101 -5.54 -16.43 1.13
CA GLU A 101 -6.97 -16.68 1.29
C GLU A 101 -7.70 -16.57 -0.05
N THR A 102 -7.34 -15.58 -0.86
CA THR A 102 -8.04 -15.22 -2.12
C THR A 102 -7.46 -15.94 -3.33
N HIS A 103 -6.19 -16.35 -3.26
CA HIS A 103 -5.42 -16.89 -4.38
C HIS A 103 -5.37 -15.99 -5.63
N ALA A 104 -5.69 -14.69 -5.50
CA ALA A 104 -5.75 -13.72 -6.60
C ALA A 104 -6.59 -14.24 -7.78
N SER A 105 -7.88 -14.39 -7.53
CA SER A 105 -8.84 -15.01 -8.45
C SER A 105 -8.81 -14.38 -9.85
N ASP A 106 -9.07 -15.20 -10.88
CA ASP A 106 -9.16 -14.74 -12.28
C ASP A 106 -10.20 -13.62 -12.44
N GLN A 107 -11.29 -13.66 -11.66
CA GLN A 107 -12.31 -12.62 -11.64
C GLN A 107 -11.75 -11.29 -11.13
N ALA A 108 -11.00 -11.29 -10.03
CA ALA A 108 -10.39 -10.07 -9.50
C ALA A 108 -9.31 -9.53 -10.44
N TYR A 109 -8.50 -10.41 -11.04
CA TYR A 109 -7.52 -10.03 -12.05
C TYR A 109 -8.19 -9.39 -13.27
N ALA A 110 -9.24 -10.01 -13.81
CA ALA A 110 -9.97 -9.49 -14.96
C ALA A 110 -10.62 -8.12 -14.67
N ALA A 111 -11.16 -7.92 -13.45
CA ALA A 111 -11.71 -6.64 -13.03
C ALA A 111 -10.64 -5.54 -12.96
N ALA A 112 -9.44 -5.85 -12.46
CA ALA A 112 -8.32 -4.90 -12.45
C ALA A 112 -7.81 -4.61 -13.87
N ALA A 113 -7.66 -5.65 -14.71
CA ALA A 113 -7.19 -5.54 -16.09
C ALA A 113 -8.16 -4.80 -17.02
N ALA A 114 -9.44 -4.69 -16.65
CA ALA A 114 -10.39 -3.86 -17.38
C ALA A 114 -10.14 -2.35 -17.22
N VAL A 115 -9.43 -1.94 -16.15
CA VAL A 115 -9.17 -0.54 -15.81
C VAL A 115 -7.72 -0.14 -16.04
N PHE A 116 -6.78 -1.06 -15.82
CA PHE A 116 -5.34 -0.81 -15.97
C PHE A 116 -4.77 -1.48 -17.22
N GLY A 117 -3.90 -0.77 -17.94
CA GLY A 117 -3.12 -1.38 -19.01
C GLY A 117 -2.16 -2.45 -18.48
N PRO A 118 -1.64 -3.36 -19.33
CA PRO A 118 -0.79 -4.47 -18.89
C PRO A 118 0.42 -4.04 -18.05
N LYS A 119 1.09 -2.94 -18.45
CA LYS A 119 2.22 -2.37 -17.71
C LYS A 119 1.80 -1.82 -16.35
N GLU A 120 0.73 -1.03 -16.30
CA GLU A 120 0.24 -0.41 -15.06
C GLU A 120 -0.25 -1.46 -14.06
N LEU A 121 -0.88 -2.54 -14.51
CA LEU A 121 -1.30 -3.63 -13.63
C LEU A 121 -0.11 -4.36 -13.00
N VAL A 122 0.97 -4.56 -13.75
CA VAL A 122 2.23 -5.10 -13.21
C VAL A 122 2.84 -4.13 -12.20
N GLU A 123 2.89 -2.84 -12.51
CA GLU A 123 3.41 -1.81 -11.60
C GLU A 123 2.56 -1.68 -10.33
N LEU A 124 1.24 -1.80 -10.43
CA LEU A 124 0.31 -1.82 -9.30
C LEU A 124 0.56 -3.06 -8.43
N THR A 125 0.72 -4.22 -9.04
CA THR A 125 1.02 -5.47 -8.33
C THR A 125 2.38 -5.39 -7.63
N LEU A 126 3.39 -4.80 -8.28
CA LEU A 126 4.70 -4.55 -7.69
C LEU A 126 4.62 -3.58 -6.50
N THR A 127 3.77 -2.57 -6.60
CA THR A 127 3.48 -1.60 -5.53
C THR A 127 2.86 -2.29 -4.32
N ILE A 128 1.87 -3.15 -4.54
CA ILE A 128 1.23 -3.95 -3.48
C ILE A 128 2.25 -4.90 -2.82
N ALA A 129 3.09 -5.56 -3.62
CA ALA A 129 4.12 -6.48 -3.13
C ALA A 129 5.18 -5.74 -2.29
N ALA A 130 5.65 -4.57 -2.76
CA ALA A 130 6.60 -3.72 -2.04
C ALA A 130 6.07 -3.32 -0.66
N MET A 131 4.81 -2.86 -0.59
CA MET A 131 4.21 -2.47 0.68
C MET A 131 4.00 -3.69 1.60
N ASN A 132 3.60 -4.84 1.06
CA ASN A 132 3.49 -6.08 1.83
C ASN A 132 4.83 -6.50 2.46
N ALA A 133 5.95 -6.35 1.75
CA ALA A 133 7.28 -6.64 2.28
C ALA A 133 7.66 -5.64 3.39
N ILE A 134 7.45 -4.35 3.17
CA ILE A 134 7.76 -3.31 4.15
C ILE A 134 6.89 -3.44 5.41
N ASN A 135 5.59 -3.74 5.27
CA ASN A 135 4.71 -3.98 6.41
C ASN A 135 5.20 -5.15 7.27
N ARG A 136 5.68 -6.24 6.66
CA ARG A 136 6.26 -7.38 7.40
C ARG A 136 7.44 -6.93 8.25
N MET A 137 8.33 -6.09 7.71
CA MET A 137 9.43 -5.51 8.48
C MET A 137 8.93 -4.55 9.57
N GLY A 138 7.99 -3.67 9.25
CA GLY A 138 7.43 -2.68 10.18
C GLY A 138 6.77 -3.33 11.40
N VAL A 139 5.93 -4.32 11.17
CA VAL A 139 5.22 -5.07 12.22
C VAL A 139 6.19 -5.96 12.99
N ALA A 140 7.04 -6.74 12.30
CA ALA A 140 7.96 -7.68 12.94
C ALA A 140 9.01 -6.96 13.79
N PHE A 141 9.45 -5.75 13.44
CA PHE A 141 10.46 -5.00 14.20
C PHE A 141 9.89 -3.83 15.01
N ARG A 142 8.55 -3.71 15.13
CA ARG A 142 7.86 -2.70 15.96
C ARG A 142 8.31 -1.26 15.67
N LEU A 143 8.38 -0.91 14.39
CA LEU A 143 8.59 0.48 13.99
C LEU A 143 7.47 1.36 14.57
N LYS A 144 7.86 2.51 15.15
CA LYS A 144 6.93 3.42 15.82
C LYS A 144 6.34 4.42 14.82
N PRO A 145 5.02 4.71 14.86
CA PRO A 145 4.47 5.85 14.13
C PRO A 145 5.05 7.17 14.64
N ARG A 146 4.95 8.22 13.82
CA ARG A 146 5.23 9.62 14.20
C ARG A 146 4.08 10.25 14.97
N ALA A 147 2.90 9.62 14.95
CA ALA A 147 1.75 10.03 15.76
C ALA A 147 2.15 10.20 17.23
N ARG A 148 1.65 11.29 17.84
CA ARG A 148 1.87 11.63 19.25
C ARG A 148 0.53 11.52 19.98
N ALA A 149 0.60 11.12 21.25
CA ALA A 149 -0.55 11.13 22.16
C ALA A 149 -0.87 12.56 22.61
#